data_AF-A0A356UAN2-F1
#
_entry.id   AF-A0A356UAN2-F1
#
_cell.length_a   1.000
_cell.length_b   1.000
_cell.length_c   1.000
_cell.angle_alpha   90.00
_cell.angle_beta   90.00
_cell.angle_gamma   90.00
#
_symmetry.space_group_name_H-M   'P 1'
#
loop_
_entity.id
_entity.type
_entity.pdbx_description
1 polymer ?
#
loop_
_entity_poly.entity_id
_entity_poly.type
_entity_poly.pdbx_seq_one_letter_code
_entity_poly.pdbx_strand_id
1 'polypeptide(L)'
;MRLSLIYLALGFAILVVSTSSIMVRFCTAPALLISFYRVLFTSLLAGTFRGAKLKDTIAGIERRDFYYILGAGFFLALHFTFWITSLNYTSISSSVLFTNLQVIFVLVF
;
A
#
# COMPACT_ATOMS: atom_id res chain seq x y z
N MET A 1 19.45 -21.72 5.89
CA MET A 1 18.07 -21.71 6.43
C MET A 1 17.37 -20.34 6.37
N ARG A 2 18.05 -19.19 6.29
CA ARG A 2 17.37 -17.88 6.13
C ARG A 2 16.74 -17.65 4.75
N LEU A 3 17.36 -18.14 3.66
CA LEU A 3 16.80 -17.98 2.31
C LEU A 3 15.47 -18.71 2.11
N SER A 4 15.30 -19.94 2.62
CA SER A 4 14.05 -20.68 2.46
C SER A 4 12.87 -19.96 3.12
N LEU A 5 13.10 -19.34 4.29
CA LEU A 5 12.10 -18.56 5.00
C LEU A 5 11.71 -17.29 4.23
N ILE A 6 12.68 -16.63 3.58
CA ILE A 6 12.43 -15.47 2.71
C ILE A 6 11.58 -15.88 1.51
N TYR A 7 11.93 -16.95 0.81
CA TYR A 7 11.14 -17.43 -0.34
C TYR A 7 9.73 -17.83 0.05
N LEU A 8 9.54 -18.46 1.22
CA LEU A 8 8.23 -18.83 1.73
C LEU A 8 7.39 -17.59 2.06
N ALA A 9 8.00 -16.60 2.73
CA ALA A 9 7.34 -15.32 3.01
C ALA A 9 6.97 -14.57 1.72
N LEU A 10 7.84 -14.58 0.71
CA LEU A 10 7.57 -13.97 -0.59
C LEU A 10 6.41 -14.67 -1.31
N GLY A 11 6.42 -16.01 -1.35
CA GLY A 11 5.34 -16.78 -1.93
C GLY A 11 4.00 -16.50 -1.26
N PHE A 12 3.98 -16.46 0.08
CA PHE A 12 2.79 -16.09 0.84
C PHE A 12 2.31 -14.66 0.54
N ALA A 13 3.23 -13.69 0.48
CA ALA A 13 2.90 -12.31 0.14
C ALA A 13 2.27 -12.20 -1.26
N ILE A 14 2.82 -12.91 -2.24
CA ILE A 14 2.30 -12.94 -3.62
C ILE A 14 0.87 -13.48 -3.64
N LEU A 15 0.59 -14.58 -2.91
CA LEU A 15 -0.75 -15.16 -2.82
C LEU A 15 -1.75 -14.16 -2.22
N VAL A 16 -1.41 -13.56 -1.07
CA VAL A 16 -2.28 -12.60 -0.37
C VAL A 16 -2.56 -11.37 -1.24
N VAL A 17 -1.53 -10.80 -1.87
CA VAL A 17 -1.68 -9.61 -2.74
C VAL A 17 -2.53 -9.93 -3.96
N SER A 18 -2.36 -11.11 -4.57
CA SER A 18 -3.13 -11.53 -5.75
C SER A 18 -4.62 -11.71 -5.45
N THR A 19 -4.96 -12.27 -4.28
CA THR A 19 -6.36 -12.44 -3.85
C THR A 19 -7.00 -11.11 -3.44
N SER A 20 -6.22 -10.14 -2.98
CA SER A 20 -6.73 -8.85 -2.47
C SER A 20 -7.53 -8.06 -3.52
N SER A 21 -7.08 -8.02 -4.78
CA SER A 21 -7.77 -7.27 -5.86
C SER A 21 -9.16 -7.85 -6.18
N ILE A 22 -9.29 -9.17 -6.08
CA ILE A 22 -10.55 -9.88 -6.27
C ILE A 22 -11.52 -9.54 -5.14
N MET A 23 -11.07 -9.61 -3.88
CA MET A 23 -11.90 -9.24 -2.72
C MET A 23 -12.39 -7.79 -2.76
N VAL A 24 -11.53 -6.86 -3.22
CA VAL A 24 -11.91 -5.45 -3.39
C VAL A 24 -13.02 -5.29 -4.43
N ARG A 25 -12.96 -6.04 -5.54
CA ARG A 25 -14.00 -6.00 -6.58
C ARG A 25 -15.36 -6.54 -6.11
N PHE A 26 -15.37 -7.45 -5.14
CA PHE A 26 -16.61 -7.95 -4.53
C PHE A 26 -17.21 -7.00 -3.48
N CYS A 27 -16.48 -5.97 -3.04
CA CYS A 27 -17.00 -4.98 -2.12
C CYS A 27 -17.87 -3.95 -2.84
N THR A 28 -19.07 -3.69 -2.33
CA THR A 28 -19.99 -2.64 -2.83
C THR A 28 -19.67 -1.24 -2.29
N ALA A 29 -18.68 -1.14 -1.39
CA ALA A 29 -18.30 0.12 -0.78
C ALA A 29 -17.56 1.05 -1.77
N PRO A 30 -17.68 2.38 -1.61
CA PRO A 30 -16.91 3.34 -2.40
C PRO A 30 -15.39 3.10 -2.29
N ALA A 31 -14.68 3.31 -3.40
CA ALA A 31 -13.22 3.11 -3.48
C ALA A 31 -12.42 3.87 -2.42
N LEU A 32 -12.90 5.05 -2.03
CA LEU A 32 -12.31 5.87 -0.99
C LEU A 32 -12.41 5.24 0.41
N LEU A 33 -13.55 4.62 0.73
CA LEU A 33 -13.73 3.90 2.00
C LEU A 33 -12.83 2.66 2.06
N ILE A 34 -12.75 1.90 0.97
CA ILE A 34 -11.89 0.71 0.91
C ILE A 34 -10.41 1.10 1.09
N SER A 35 -9.96 2.15 0.39
CA SER A 35 -8.60 2.69 0.53
C SER A 35 -8.31 3.16 1.95
N PHE A 36 -9.25 3.90 2.55
CA PHE A 36 -9.11 4.42 3.91
C PHE A 36 -8.93 3.30 4.92
N TYR A 37 -9.83 2.31 4.96
CA TYR A 37 -9.73 1.20 5.91
C TYR A 37 -8.45 0.40 5.71
N ARG A 38 -8.04 0.15 4.45
CA ARG A 38 -6.82 -0.59 4.15
C ARG A 38 -5.58 0.11 4.72
N VAL A 39 -5.43 1.41 4.50
CA VAL A 39 -4.28 2.18 5.02
C VAL A 39 -4.36 2.38 6.53
N LEU A 40 -5.56 2.54 7.09
CA LEU A 40 -5.75 2.65 8.54
C LEU A 40 -5.30 1.38 9.26
N PHE A 41 -5.74 0.20 8.80
CA PHE A 41 -5.36 -1.06 9.43
C PHE A 41 -3.87 -1.37 9.25
N THR A 42 -3.28 -1.09 8.10
CA THR A 42 -1.83 -1.28 7.92
C THR A 42 -1.02 -0.34 8.79
N SER A 43 -1.45 0.92 8.94
CA SER A 43 -0.83 1.90 9.83
C SER A 43 -0.92 1.48 11.29
N LEU A 44 -2.11 1.00 11.73
CA LEU A 44 -2.30 0.50 13.08
C LEU A 44 -1.43 -0.73 13.37
N LEU A 45 -1.41 -1.71 12.46
CA LEU A 45 -0.56 -2.90 12.60
C LEU A 45 0.94 -2.52 12.65
N ALA A 46 1.40 -1.64 11.76
CA ALA A 46 2.78 -1.15 11.77
C ALA A 46 3.11 -0.40 13.07
N GLY A 47 2.17 0.41 13.57
CA GLY A 47 2.30 1.13 14.84
C GLY A 47 2.40 0.20 16.04
N THR A 48 1.51 -0.80 16.12
CA THR A 48 1.54 -1.80 17.21
C THR A 48 2.83 -2.60 17.22
N PHE A 49 3.35 -2.98 16.04
CA PHE A 49 4.59 -3.74 15.94
C PHE A 49 5.82 -2.97 16.41
N ARG A 50 5.82 -1.65 16.25
CA ARG A 50 6.93 -0.78 16.68
C ARG A 50 6.87 -0.40 18.16
N GLY A 51 5.68 -0.51 18.78
CA GLY A 51 5.48 -0.36 20.22
C GLY A 51 5.93 0.99 20.79
N ALA A 52 6.50 0.97 22.00
CA ALA A 52 6.89 2.18 22.73
C ALA A 52 7.97 3.03 22.02
N LYS A 53 8.81 2.43 21.17
CA LYS A 53 9.86 3.12 20.40
C LYS A 53 9.32 4.03 19.29
N LEU A 54 8.02 3.91 18.99
CA LEU A 54 7.35 4.78 18.03
C LEU A 54 7.35 6.23 18.50
N LYS A 55 7.15 6.48 19.81
CA LYS A 55 7.09 7.84 20.37
C LYS A 55 8.42 8.58 20.20
N ASP A 56 9.53 7.92 20.51
CA ASP A 56 10.87 8.50 20.38
C ASP A 56 11.21 8.79 18.91
N THR A 57 10.78 7.91 18.00
CA THR A 57 11.00 8.09 16.56
C THR A 57 10.20 9.28 16.01
N ILE A 58 8.95 9.46 16.46
CA ILE A 58 8.10 10.58 16.03
C ILE A 58 8.61 11.90 16.61
N ALA A 59 9.08 11.89 17.86
CA ALA A 59 9.62 13.08 18.53
C ALA A 59 10.91 13.62 17.87
N GLY A 60 11.66 12.76 17.19
CA GLY A 60 12.89 13.13 16.46
C GLY A 60 12.69 13.64 15.04
N ILE A 61 11.44 13.76 14.55
CA ILE A 61 11.17 14.19 13.16
C ILE A 61 11.35 15.71 13.04
N GLU A 62 12.24 16.13 12.12
CA GLU A 62 12.42 17.54 11.80
C GLU A 62 11.17 18.11 11.11
N ARG A 63 10.85 19.41 11.33
CA ARG A 63 9.68 20.05 10.69
C ARG A 63 9.68 19.94 9.17
N ARG A 64 10.86 19.93 8.54
CA ARG A 64 10.99 19.75 7.10
C ARG A 64 10.55 18.34 6.66
N ASP A 65 11.00 17.33 7.38
CA ASP A 65 10.66 15.93 7.11
C ASP A 65 9.19 15.65 7.35
N PHE A 66 8.57 16.36 8.29
CA PHE A 66 7.13 16.31 8.50
C PHE A 66 6.34 16.71 7.24
N TYR A 67 6.75 17.75 6.52
CA TYR A 67 6.12 18.13 5.26
C TYR A 67 6.31 17.08 4.16
N TYR A 68 7.49 16.46 4.07
CA TYR A 68 7.72 15.35 3.15
C TYR A 68 6.85 14.14 3.48
N ILE A 69 6.68 13.81 4.76
CA ILE A 69 5.80 12.72 5.22
C ILE A 69 4.35 13.00 4.86
N LEU A 70 3.87 14.23 5.09
CA LEU A 70 2.51 14.62 4.70
C LEU A 70 2.31 14.57 3.19
N GLY A 71 3.29 15.07 2.42
CA GLY A 71 3.27 15.01 0.96
C GLY A 71 3.23 13.56 0.46
N ALA A 72 4.09 12.69 0.98
CA ALA A 72 4.11 11.27 0.65
C ALA A 72 2.78 10.58 1.00
N GLY A 73 2.21 10.89 2.17
CA GLY A 73 0.90 10.38 2.59
C GLY A 73 -0.24 10.82 1.64
N PHE A 74 -0.22 12.07 1.20
CA PHE A 74 -1.19 12.60 0.24
C PHE A 74 -1.11 11.88 -1.11
N PHE A 75 0.10 11.75 -1.69
CA PHE A 75 0.29 11.00 -2.93
C PHE A 75 -0.07 9.52 -2.80
N LEU A 76 0.21 8.91 -1.64
CA LEU A 76 -0.17 7.53 -1.37
C LEU A 76 -1.70 7.36 -1.32
N ALA A 77 -2.42 8.32 -0.73
CA ALA A 77 -3.88 8.30 -0.70
C ALA A 77 -4.48 8.43 -2.11
N LEU A 78 -3.93 9.33 -2.93
CA LEU A 78 -4.33 9.46 -4.35
C LEU A 78 -4.05 8.18 -5.13
N HIS A 79 -2.86 7.59 -4.94
CA HIS A 79 -2.48 6.35 -5.59
C HIS A 79 -3.47 5.22 -5.29
N PHE A 80 -3.77 4.95 -4.02
CA PHE A 80 -4.73 3.89 -3.64
C PHE A 80 -6.13 4.20 -4.17
N THR A 81 -6.57 5.44 -4.09
CA THR A 81 -7.89 5.84 -4.58
C THR A 81 -8.01 5.60 -6.09
N PHE A 82 -7.05 6.06 -6.88
CA PHE A 82 -7.05 5.87 -8.33
C PHE A 82 -6.92 4.40 -8.73
N TRP A 83 -6.08 3.64 -8.03
CA TRP A 83 -5.92 2.20 -8.28
C TRP A 83 -7.20 1.41 -8.01
N ILE A 84 -7.85 1.61 -6.85
CA ILE A 84 -9.12 0.93 -6.54
C ILE A 84 -10.23 1.39 -7.48
N THR A 85 -10.27 2.68 -7.81
CA THR A 85 -11.24 3.21 -8.78
C THR A 85 -11.06 2.55 -10.15
N SER A 86 -9.82 2.36 -10.60
CA SER A 86 -9.52 1.67 -11.86
C SER A 86 -10.05 0.22 -11.89
N LEU A 87 -10.05 -0.50 -10.76
CA LEU A 87 -10.64 -1.85 -10.68
C LEU A 87 -12.14 -1.89 -10.99
N ASN A 88 -12.86 -0.77 -10.82
CA ASN A 88 -14.28 -0.67 -11.15
C ASN A 88 -14.50 -0.29 -12.62
N TYR A 89 -13.60 0.48 -13.23
CA TYR A 89 -13.72 0.93 -14.62
C TYR A 89 -13.16 -0.06 -15.65
N THR A 90 -12.23 -0.94 -15.27
CA THR A 90 -11.62 -1.90 -16.20
C THR A 90 -11.52 -3.30 -15.61
N SER A 91 -11.14 -4.27 -16.44
CA SER A 91 -10.84 -5.62 -15.95
C SER A 91 -9.66 -5.58 -14.98
N ILE A 92 -9.68 -6.45 -13.97
CA ILE A 92 -8.57 -6.58 -12.99
C ILE A 92 -7.24 -6.75 -13.75
N SER A 93 -7.23 -7.55 -14.81
CA SER A 93 -6.06 -7.81 -15.66
C SER A 93 -5.52 -6.54 -16.31
N SER A 94 -6.39 -5.75 -16.95
CA SER A 94 -5.98 -4.49 -17.60
C SER A 94 -5.51 -3.44 -16.58
N SER A 95 -6.18 -3.32 -15.43
CA SER A 95 -5.78 -2.39 -14.36
C SER A 95 -4.38 -2.71 -13.81
N VAL A 96 -4.11 -4.00 -13.59
CA VAL A 96 -2.83 -4.47 -13.05
C VAL A 96 -1.71 -4.33 -14.09
N LEU A 97 -1.99 -4.55 -15.38
CA LEU A 97 -1.03 -4.30 -16.46
C LEU A 97 -0.57 -2.83 -16.48
N PHE A 98 -1.51 -1.88 -16.44
CA PHE A 98 -1.15 -0.45 -16.41
C PHE A 98 -0.40 -0.08 -15.14
N THR A 99 -0.74 -0.65 -13.99
CA THR A 99 -0.03 -0.40 -12.74
C THR A 99 1.42 -0.91 -12.80
N ASN A 100 1.68 -2.03 -13.47
CA ASN A 100 3.03 -2.59 -13.61
C ASN A 100 3.97 -1.76 -14.50
N LEU A 101 3.43 -0.83 -15.30
CA LEU A 101 4.26 0.13 -16.03
C LEU A 101 5.06 1.06 -15.11
N GLN A 102 4.73 1.12 -13.80
CA GLN A 102 5.52 1.85 -12.80
C GLN A 102 7.02 1.51 -12.82
N VAL A 103 7.37 0.26 -13.19
CA VAL A 103 8.77 -0.18 -13.27
C VAL A 103 9.57 0.65 -14.27
N ILE A 104 8.94 1.09 -15.37
CA ILE A 104 9.59 1.93 -16.38
C ILE A 104 9.91 3.31 -15.79
N PHE A 105 8.97 3.90 -15.04
CA PHE A 105 9.19 5.18 -14.39
C PHE A 105 10.31 5.11 -13.34
N VAL A 106 10.36 4.04 -12.54
CA VAL A 106 11.42 3.82 -11.54
C VAL A 106 12.80 3.60 -12.19
N LEU A 107 12.86 3.07 -13.42
CA LEU A 107 14.13 2.91 -14.14
C LEU A 107 14.64 4.22 -14.75
N VAL A 108 13.74 5.14 -15.09
CA VAL A 108 14.07 6.40 -15.79
C VAL A 108 14.36 7.55 -14.82
N PHE A 109 13.68 7.58 -13.67
CA PHE A 109 13.78 8.64 -12.64
C PHE A 109 14.48 8.11 -11.39
#